data_AF-A0AA49JBW4-F1
#
_entry.id   AF-A0AA49JBW4-F1
#
_cell.length_a   1.000
_cell.length_b   1.000
_cell.length_c   1.000
_cell.angle_alpha   90.00
_cell.angle_beta   90.00
_cell.angle_gamma   90.00
#
_symmetry.space_group_name_H-M   'P 1'
#
loop_
_entity.id
_entity.type
_entity.pdbx_description
1 polymer ?
#
loop_
_entity_poly.entity_id
_entity_poly.type
_entity_poly.pdbx_seq_one_letter_code
_entity_poly.pdbx_strand_id
1 'polypeptide(L)'
;MSAIAEFRIIETNKLDELKEKSEVKTVKKGLFKKEKIDEFWTFLDSNSEKLKDFDWSGYVFGNLLIFLQEKKEINILDSEHDSIANWISEKRGISTIIFTYKLKELYLEKLNSVNITTEELIEFNKDFSEDSDPEFAKAELEGIKAISENLEKLTDNSKVIILTVG
;
A
#
# COMPACT_ATOMS: atom_id res chain seq x y z
N MET A 1 -12.89 -13.63 3.92
CA MET A 1 -11.96 -13.03 4.90
C MET A 1 -11.69 -11.61 4.41
N SER A 2 -11.72 -10.61 5.28
CA SER A 2 -11.38 -9.23 4.90
C SER A 2 -9.86 -9.07 4.94
N ALA A 3 -9.26 -8.38 3.97
CA ALA A 3 -7.86 -8.00 4.03
C ALA A 3 -7.68 -6.80 4.97
N ILE A 4 -6.49 -6.68 5.58
CA ILE A 4 -6.11 -5.52 6.40
C ILE A 4 -5.23 -4.61 5.54
N ALA A 5 -5.56 -3.33 5.47
CA ALA A 5 -4.66 -2.31 4.93
C ALA A 5 -3.89 -1.65 6.06
N GLU A 6 -2.56 -1.69 5.97
CA GLU A 6 -1.68 -1.06 6.94
C GLU A 6 -0.75 -0.07 6.24
N PHE A 7 -0.78 1.18 6.73
CA PHE A 7 0.13 2.24 6.28
C PHE A 7 1.27 2.39 7.28
N ARG A 8 2.50 2.43 6.79
CA ARG A 8 3.71 2.68 7.59
C ARG A 8 4.58 3.73 6.94
N ILE A 9 5.15 4.63 7.72
CA ILE A 9 6.20 5.55 7.24
C ILE A 9 7.58 5.01 7.63
N ILE A 10 8.52 5.01 6.68
CA ILE A 10 9.87 4.46 6.84
C ILE A 10 10.89 5.34 6.12
N GLU A 11 12.12 5.38 6.63
CA GLU A 11 13.24 6.03 5.94
C GLU A 11 13.57 5.31 4.61
N THR A 12 13.73 6.07 3.52
CA THR A 12 14.02 5.55 2.18
C THR A 12 15.28 4.68 2.16
N ASN A 13 16.28 5.01 2.99
CA ASN A 13 17.53 4.23 3.09
C ASN A 13 17.34 2.84 3.72
N LYS A 14 16.16 2.51 4.25
CA LYS A 14 15.82 1.20 4.81
C LYS A 14 15.14 0.28 3.81
N LEU A 15 14.80 0.74 2.61
CA LEU A 15 14.04 -0.05 1.64
C LEU A 15 14.79 -1.29 1.14
N ASP A 16 16.09 -1.19 0.89
CA ASP A 16 16.90 -2.34 0.48
C ASP A 16 17.00 -3.38 1.62
N GLU A 17 17.18 -2.94 2.86
CA GLU A 17 17.18 -3.82 4.02
C GLU A 17 15.80 -4.48 4.21
N LEU A 18 14.71 -3.71 4.06
CA LEU A 18 13.34 -4.25 4.10
C LEU A 18 13.13 -5.33 3.04
N LYS A 19 13.61 -5.10 1.81
CA LYS A 19 13.58 -6.07 0.72
C LYS A 19 14.28 -7.37 1.11
N GLU A 20 15.49 -7.29 1.65
CA GLU A 20 16.22 -8.48 2.12
C GLU A 20 15.49 -9.22 3.26
N LYS A 21 14.87 -8.47 4.17
CA LYS A 21 14.14 -9.01 5.32
C LYS A 21 12.78 -9.61 4.95
N SER A 22 12.26 -9.32 3.76
CA SER A 22 11.03 -9.93 3.23
C SER A 22 11.17 -11.44 2.97
N GLU A 23 12.39 -11.93 2.77
CA GLU A 23 12.65 -13.35 2.53
C GLU A 23 12.61 -14.18 3.82
N VAL A 24 11.88 -15.29 3.79
CA VAL A 24 11.94 -16.29 4.86
C VAL A 24 13.19 -17.14 4.67
N LYS A 25 14.21 -16.92 5.51
CA LYS A 25 15.47 -17.65 5.46
C LYS A 25 15.32 -19.02 6.12
N THR A 26 15.88 -20.06 5.50
CA THR A 26 15.93 -21.40 6.10
C THR A 26 17.36 -21.72 6.52
N VAL A 27 17.61 -21.81 7.82
CA VAL A 27 18.92 -22.15 8.38
C VAL A 27 18.95 -23.60 8.88
N LYS A 28 20.09 -24.28 8.73
CA LYS A 28 20.28 -25.63 9.28
C LYS A 28 20.68 -25.52 10.76
N LYS A 29 19.88 -26.09 11.66
CA LYS A 29 20.20 -26.29 13.09
C LYS A 29 20.57 -27.75 13.36
N GLY A 30 21.63 -28.25 12.71
CA GLY A 30 22.12 -29.64 12.85
C GLY A 30 21.78 -30.54 11.66
N LEU A 31 22.10 -31.84 11.76
CA LEU A 31 22.07 -32.78 10.63
C LEU A 31 20.68 -32.95 9.98
N PHE A 32 19.58 -32.79 10.73
CA PHE A 32 18.21 -33.01 10.24
C PHE A 32 17.21 -31.90 10.58
N LYS A 33 17.62 -30.84 11.29
CA LYS A 33 16.71 -29.77 11.71
C LYS A 33 16.96 -28.52 10.88
N LYS A 34 15.89 -28.01 10.29
CA LYS A 34 15.84 -26.69 9.63
C LYS A 34 14.99 -25.76 10.47
N GLU A 35 15.38 -24.51 10.54
CA GLU A 35 14.63 -23.44 11.21
C GLU A 35 14.34 -22.37 10.17
N LYS A 36 13.09 -21.88 10.16
CA LYS A 36 12.69 -20.73 9.37
C LYS A 36 12.89 -19.48 10.22
N ILE A 37 13.58 -18.50 9.68
CA ILE A 37 13.75 -17.19 10.26
C ILE A 37 12.94 -16.22 9.40
N ASP A 38 11.95 -15.59 10.01
CA ASP A 38 11.15 -14.53 9.41
C ASP A 38 11.41 -13.23 10.19
N GLU A 39 12.04 -12.27 9.55
CA GLU A 39 12.44 -10.99 10.17
C GLU A 39 11.60 -9.82 9.66
N PHE A 40 10.68 -10.05 8.69
CA PHE A 40 10.02 -8.97 7.96
C PHE A 40 9.21 -8.04 8.87
N TRP A 41 8.28 -8.60 9.65
CA TRP A 41 7.42 -7.83 10.54
C TRP A 41 8.20 -7.18 11.67
N THR A 42 9.16 -7.91 12.28
CA THR A 42 10.05 -7.37 13.31
C THR A 42 10.87 -6.19 12.79
N PHE A 43 11.35 -6.28 11.54
CA PHE A 43 12.11 -5.20 10.91
C PHE A 43 11.23 -3.97 10.69
N LEU A 44 10.01 -4.15 10.15
CA LEU A 44 9.04 -3.07 10.00
C LEU A 44 8.73 -2.42 11.35
N ASP A 45 8.37 -3.20 12.37
CA ASP A 45 8.05 -2.66 13.71
C ASP A 45 9.20 -1.87 14.35
N SER A 46 10.44 -2.24 14.02
CA SER A 46 11.64 -1.58 14.59
C SER A 46 12.11 -0.36 13.79
N ASN A 47 11.77 -0.26 12.50
CA ASN A 47 12.33 0.73 11.58
C ASN A 47 11.26 1.62 10.91
N SER A 48 9.99 1.42 11.22
CA SER A 48 8.89 2.22 10.69
C SER A 48 7.95 2.67 11.79
N GLU A 49 7.16 3.70 11.49
CA GLU A 49 6.05 4.12 12.33
C GLU A 49 4.75 3.73 11.64
N LYS A 50 3.90 2.98 12.36
CA LYS A 50 2.56 2.66 11.91
C LYS A 50 1.71 3.93 11.91
N LEU A 51 1.08 4.22 10.78
CA LEU A 51 0.18 5.35 10.61
C LEU A 51 -1.25 4.95 11.03
N LYS A 52 -2.18 5.90 10.99
CA LYS A 52 -3.58 5.67 11.39
C LYS A 52 -4.16 4.47 10.66
N ASP A 53 -4.83 3.59 11.40
CA ASP A 53 -5.51 2.43 10.85
C ASP A 53 -6.59 2.83 9.85
N PHE A 54 -6.77 2.01 8.84
CA PHE A 54 -7.89 2.11 7.91
C PHE A 54 -8.99 1.16 8.36
N ASP A 55 -10.15 1.70 8.74
CA ASP A 55 -11.22 0.95 9.40
C ASP A 55 -12.02 0.04 8.45
N TRP A 56 -11.69 0.03 7.16
CA TRP A 56 -12.35 -0.78 6.14
C TRP A 56 -11.44 -1.89 5.61
N SER A 57 -12.04 -2.81 4.85
CA SER A 57 -11.29 -3.87 4.16
C SER A 57 -10.20 -3.29 3.24
N GLY A 58 -8.99 -3.81 3.34
CA GLY A 58 -7.90 -3.40 2.47
C GLY A 58 -8.10 -3.75 0.99
N TYR A 59 -9.03 -4.65 0.67
CA TYR A 59 -9.38 -4.96 -0.73
C TYR A 59 -9.93 -3.75 -1.49
N VAL A 60 -10.44 -2.75 -0.78
CA VAL A 60 -10.84 -1.44 -1.32
C VAL A 60 -9.72 -0.82 -2.18
N PHE A 61 -8.46 -0.97 -1.77
CA PHE A 61 -7.33 -0.40 -2.50
C PHE A 61 -7.05 -1.10 -3.85
N GLY A 62 -7.57 -2.33 -4.07
CA GLY A 62 -7.39 -3.03 -5.34
C GLY A 62 -8.08 -2.31 -6.49
N ASN A 63 -9.37 -1.99 -6.33
CA ASN A 63 -10.14 -1.28 -7.35
C ASN A 63 -9.84 0.22 -7.33
N LEU A 64 -9.77 0.82 -6.14
CA LEU A 64 -9.58 2.26 -5.99
C LEU A 64 -8.32 2.77 -6.70
N LEU A 65 -7.19 2.08 -6.56
CA LEU A 65 -5.93 2.55 -7.15
C LEU A 65 -5.96 2.49 -8.68
N ILE A 66 -6.63 1.48 -9.25
CA ILE A 66 -6.85 1.38 -10.70
C ILE A 66 -7.82 2.46 -11.17
N PHE A 67 -8.92 2.70 -10.44
CA PHE A 67 -9.85 3.79 -10.73
C PHE A 67 -9.14 5.15 -10.79
N LEU A 68 -8.30 5.46 -9.80
CA LEU A 68 -7.54 6.70 -9.75
C LEU A 68 -6.62 6.84 -10.97
N GLN A 69 -5.94 5.75 -11.36
CA GLN A 69 -5.05 5.75 -12.52
C GLN A 69 -5.82 5.93 -13.83
N GLU A 70 -6.85 5.12 -14.08
CA GLU A 70 -7.54 5.04 -15.38
C GLU A 70 -8.57 6.15 -15.60
N LYS A 71 -9.29 6.56 -14.54
CA LYS A 71 -10.41 7.51 -14.65
C LYS A 71 -10.04 8.92 -14.23
N LYS A 72 -9.05 9.08 -13.35
CA LYS A 72 -8.67 10.38 -12.79
C LYS A 72 -7.27 10.83 -13.16
N GLU A 73 -6.52 10.04 -13.92
CA GLU A 73 -5.13 10.31 -14.31
C GLU A 73 -4.22 10.56 -13.09
N ILE A 74 -4.53 9.92 -11.96
CA ILE A 74 -3.79 9.95 -10.71
C ILE A 74 -3.08 8.60 -10.56
N ASN A 75 -1.84 8.54 -11.05
CA ASN A 75 -1.04 7.32 -10.98
C ASN A 75 -0.14 7.33 -9.75
N ILE A 76 -0.64 6.75 -8.66
CA ILE A 76 0.10 6.53 -7.41
C ILE A 76 0.54 5.07 -7.22
N LEU A 77 0.30 4.23 -8.23
CA LEU A 77 0.75 2.84 -8.26
C LEU A 77 2.21 2.72 -8.70
N ASP A 78 2.65 3.62 -9.59
CA ASP A 78 4.00 3.57 -10.15
C ASP A 78 4.96 4.51 -9.43
N SER A 79 6.04 3.96 -8.91
CA SER A 79 7.10 4.67 -8.18
C SER A 79 8.50 4.23 -8.61
N GLU A 80 9.51 5.02 -8.29
CA GLU A 80 10.91 4.61 -8.41
C GLU A 80 11.29 3.37 -7.57
N HIS A 81 10.41 2.92 -6.66
CA HIS A 81 10.62 1.80 -5.76
C HIS A 81 9.77 0.57 -6.09
N ASP A 82 9.10 0.52 -7.24
CA ASP A 82 8.19 -0.59 -7.58
C ASP A 82 8.89 -1.96 -7.63
N SER A 83 10.16 -2.00 -8.04
CA SER A 83 10.93 -3.24 -8.02
C SER A 83 11.09 -3.81 -6.61
N ILE A 84 11.11 -2.95 -5.58
CA ILE A 84 11.15 -3.35 -4.16
C ILE A 84 9.76 -3.76 -3.71
N ALA A 85 8.74 -2.96 -4.02
CA ALA A 85 7.34 -3.24 -3.66
C ALA A 85 6.86 -4.58 -4.24
N ASN A 86 7.13 -4.84 -5.52
CA ASN A 86 6.80 -6.10 -6.20
C ASN A 86 7.55 -7.29 -5.59
N TRP A 87 8.83 -7.12 -5.24
CA TRP A 87 9.61 -8.16 -4.57
C TRP A 87 9.00 -8.55 -3.23
N ILE A 88 8.70 -7.56 -2.39
CA ILE A 88 8.05 -7.79 -1.09
C ILE A 88 6.72 -8.50 -1.30
N SER A 89 5.93 -8.04 -2.27
CA SER A 89 4.62 -8.62 -2.56
C SER A 89 4.72 -10.10 -2.92
N GLU A 90 5.66 -10.46 -3.79
CA GLU A 90 5.93 -11.85 -4.18
C GLU A 90 6.40 -12.70 -2.99
N LYS A 91 7.35 -12.20 -2.18
CA LYS A 91 7.93 -12.99 -1.07
C LYS A 91 6.97 -13.17 0.10
N ARG A 92 6.07 -12.21 0.31
CA ARG A 92 5.15 -12.19 1.46
C ARG A 92 3.74 -12.68 1.10
N GLY A 93 3.36 -12.71 -0.18
CA GLY A 93 2.00 -13.03 -0.60
C GLY A 93 0.99 -11.97 -0.17
N ILE A 94 1.42 -10.71 -0.08
CA ILE A 94 0.60 -9.53 0.23
C ILE A 94 0.76 -8.52 -0.90
N SER A 95 -0.17 -7.58 -1.09
CA SER A 95 0.07 -6.45 -1.97
C SER A 95 0.86 -5.37 -1.24
N THR A 96 1.93 -4.86 -1.84
CA THR A 96 2.75 -3.78 -1.30
C THR A 96 2.84 -2.65 -2.31
N ILE A 97 2.54 -1.42 -1.89
CA ILE A 97 2.71 -0.20 -2.68
C ILE A 97 3.58 0.77 -1.88
N ILE A 98 4.46 1.51 -2.55
CA ILE A 98 5.35 2.50 -1.92
C ILE A 98 5.01 3.89 -2.46
N PHE A 99 4.44 4.73 -1.59
CA PHE A 99 4.17 6.13 -1.90
C PHE A 99 5.39 6.99 -1.58
N THR A 100 5.84 7.77 -2.57
CA THR A 100 7.02 8.61 -2.46
C THR A 100 6.65 10.09 -2.35
N TYR A 101 7.60 10.91 -1.90
CA TYR A 101 7.40 12.36 -1.86
C TYR A 101 7.20 12.94 -3.27
N LYS A 102 7.84 12.37 -4.29
CA LYS A 102 7.57 12.75 -5.69
C LYS A 102 6.10 12.50 -6.09
N LEU A 103 5.51 11.38 -5.68
CA LEU A 103 4.08 11.12 -5.93
C LEU A 103 3.18 12.12 -5.18
N LYS A 104 3.55 12.49 -3.94
CA LYS A 104 2.88 13.57 -3.22
C LYS A 104 2.88 14.86 -4.04
N GLU A 105 4.04 15.31 -4.52
CA GLU A 105 4.16 16.56 -5.29
C GLU A 105 3.32 16.56 -6.57
N LEU A 106 3.21 15.40 -7.24
CA LEU A 106 2.46 15.27 -8.48
C LEU A 106 0.95 15.18 -8.28
N TYR A 107 0.50 14.56 -7.19
CA TYR A 107 -0.88 14.08 -7.09
C TYR A 107 -1.66 14.53 -5.85
N LEU A 108 -1.02 15.04 -4.79
CA LEU A 108 -1.75 15.40 -3.57
C LEU A 108 -2.80 16.49 -3.80
N GLU A 109 -2.46 17.55 -4.55
CA GLU A 109 -3.42 18.61 -4.88
C GLU A 109 -4.58 18.07 -5.74
N LYS A 110 -4.28 17.17 -6.69
CA LYS A 110 -5.31 16.50 -7.49
C LYS A 110 -6.22 15.61 -6.64
N LEU A 111 -5.66 14.80 -5.75
CA LEU A 111 -6.42 13.95 -4.82
C LEU A 111 -7.33 14.77 -3.89
N ASN A 112 -6.89 15.95 -3.45
CA ASN A 112 -7.66 16.82 -2.56
C ASN A 112 -8.73 17.64 -3.29
N SER A 113 -8.60 17.83 -4.61
CA SER A 113 -9.50 18.64 -5.43
C SER A 113 -10.43 17.82 -6.32
N VAL A 114 -10.15 16.54 -6.52
CA VAL A 114 -10.92 15.66 -7.39
C VAL A 114 -12.29 15.41 -6.81
N ASN A 115 -13.33 15.66 -7.61
CA ASN A 115 -14.69 15.29 -7.28
C ASN A 115 -14.94 13.84 -7.75
N ILE A 116 -15.14 12.93 -6.80
CA ILE A 116 -15.44 11.52 -7.03
C ILE A 116 -16.74 11.22 -6.30
N THR A 117 -17.73 10.69 -7.01
CA THR A 117 -19.03 10.34 -6.41
C THR A 117 -19.12 8.84 -6.17
N THR A 118 -20.02 8.44 -5.27
CA THR A 118 -20.33 7.03 -5.02
C THR A 118 -20.84 6.33 -6.28
N GLU A 119 -21.65 7.02 -7.09
CA GLU A 119 -22.23 6.46 -8.32
C GLU A 119 -21.14 6.16 -9.35
N GLU A 120 -20.15 7.04 -9.47
CA GLU A 120 -19.01 6.86 -10.37
C GLU A 120 -18.17 5.64 -9.97
N LEU A 121 -17.93 5.47 -8.67
CA LEU A 121 -17.20 4.31 -8.14
C LEU A 121 -18.00 3.02 -8.30
N ILE A 122 -19.31 3.03 -8.04
CA ILE A 122 -20.19 1.86 -8.27
C ILE A 122 -20.18 1.45 -9.75
N GLU A 123 -20.29 2.41 -10.67
CA GLU A 123 -20.25 2.13 -12.11
C GLU A 123 -18.91 1.50 -12.50
N PHE A 124 -17.79 2.07 -12.04
CA PHE A 124 -16.47 1.52 -12.29
C PHE A 124 -16.30 0.11 -11.72
N ASN A 125 -16.67 -0.10 -10.45
CA ASN A 125 -16.51 -1.39 -9.78
C ASN A 125 -17.36 -2.49 -10.42
N LYS A 126 -18.54 -2.13 -10.93
CA LYS A 126 -19.41 -3.07 -11.61
C LYS A 126 -18.78 -3.55 -12.91
N ASP A 127 -18.14 -2.64 -13.64
CA ASP A 127 -17.46 -2.96 -14.89
C ASP A 127 -16.13 -3.69 -14.65
N PHE A 128 -15.41 -3.36 -13.58
CA PHE A 128 -14.08 -3.89 -13.30
C PHE A 128 -14.09 -5.24 -12.55
N SER A 129 -14.97 -5.40 -11.55
CA SER A 129 -14.98 -6.56 -10.65
C SER A 129 -16.38 -7.12 -10.37
N GLU A 130 -17.39 -6.73 -11.14
CA GLU A 130 -18.80 -7.11 -10.94
C GLU A 130 -19.37 -6.71 -9.56
N ASP A 131 -18.72 -5.76 -8.87
CA ASP A 131 -19.15 -5.28 -7.56
C ASP A 131 -19.99 -4.00 -7.72
N SER A 132 -21.14 -3.95 -7.08
CA SER A 132 -22.03 -2.79 -7.09
C SER A 132 -22.49 -2.37 -5.69
N ASP A 133 -21.79 -2.84 -4.65
CA ASP A 133 -22.10 -2.50 -3.27
C ASP A 133 -21.79 -1.02 -2.97
N PRO A 134 -22.81 -0.21 -2.61
CA PRO A 134 -22.60 1.18 -2.23
C PRO A 134 -21.71 1.36 -1.00
N GLU A 135 -21.64 0.39 -0.08
CA GLU A 135 -20.74 0.47 1.08
C GLU A 135 -19.28 0.31 0.66
N PHE A 136 -19.01 -0.53 -0.34
CA PHE A 136 -17.67 -0.65 -0.92
C PHE A 136 -17.22 0.67 -1.55
N ALA A 137 -18.09 1.32 -2.34
CA ALA A 137 -17.80 2.64 -2.91
C ALA A 137 -17.59 3.74 -1.85
N LYS A 138 -18.33 3.70 -0.73
CA LYS A 138 -18.07 4.62 0.40
C LYS A 138 -16.71 4.36 1.04
N ALA A 139 -16.34 3.09 1.21
CA ALA A 139 -15.03 2.72 1.74
C ALA A 139 -13.90 3.21 0.83
N GLU A 140 -14.08 3.20 -0.49
CA GLU A 140 -13.13 3.76 -1.44
C GLU A 140 -12.96 5.28 -1.29
N LEU A 141 -14.04 6.03 -1.04
CA LEU A 141 -13.94 7.46 -0.72
C LEU A 141 -13.15 7.72 0.57
N GLU A 142 -13.31 6.88 1.59
CA GLU A 142 -12.46 6.93 2.79
C GLU A 142 -11.01 6.50 2.49
N GLY A 143 -10.81 5.58 1.54
CA GLY A 143 -9.50 5.18 1.05
C GLY A 143 -8.73 6.32 0.39
N ILE A 144 -9.42 7.15 -0.41
CA ILE A 144 -8.84 8.37 -1.01
C ILE A 144 -8.37 9.33 0.07
N LYS A 145 -9.21 9.58 1.09
CA LYS A 145 -8.84 10.42 2.23
C LYS A 145 -7.63 9.85 2.97
N ALA A 146 -7.62 8.54 3.23
CA ALA A 146 -6.51 7.88 3.90
C ALA A 146 -5.20 8.00 3.11
N ILE A 147 -5.24 7.91 1.78
CA ILE A 147 -4.09 8.14 0.91
C ILE A 147 -3.61 9.60 1.04
N SER A 148 -4.51 10.58 0.87
CA SER A 148 -4.17 12.00 0.99
C SER A 148 -3.55 12.35 2.35
N GLU A 149 -4.22 11.97 3.45
CA GLU A 149 -3.77 12.23 4.82
C GLU A 149 -2.39 11.62 5.09
N ASN A 150 -2.11 10.45 4.52
CA ASN A 150 -0.81 9.81 4.66
C ASN A 150 0.24 10.51 3.79
N LEU A 151 -0.04 10.80 2.50
CA LEU A 151 0.85 11.54 1.63
C LEU A 151 1.27 12.89 2.23
N GLU A 152 0.38 13.58 2.93
CA GLU A 152 0.68 14.85 3.61
C GLU A 152 1.87 14.75 4.58
N LYS A 153 2.08 13.57 5.20
CA LYS A 153 3.17 13.32 6.17
C LYS A 153 4.56 13.27 5.53
N LEU A 154 4.66 13.08 4.22
CA LEU A 154 5.94 13.09 3.51
C LEU A 154 6.42 14.53 3.33
N THR A 155 7.53 14.89 3.95
CA THR A 155 8.07 16.27 3.90
C THR A 155 9.22 16.44 2.91
N ASP A 156 9.90 15.35 2.57
CA ASP A 156 10.96 15.26 1.57
C ASP A 156 11.17 13.80 1.13
N ASN A 157 12.20 13.56 0.32
CA ASN A 157 12.55 12.22 -0.19
C ASN A 157 13.27 11.30 0.82
N SER A 158 13.50 11.73 2.07
CA SER A 158 14.13 10.90 3.10
C SER A 158 13.22 9.78 3.59
N LYS A 159 11.91 9.92 3.40
CA LYS A 159 10.90 8.95 3.83
C LYS A 159 9.97 8.55 2.69
N VAL A 160 9.40 7.36 2.83
CA VAL A 160 8.31 6.85 2.01
C VAL A 160 7.21 6.27 2.89
N ILE A 161 6.03 6.07 2.31
CA ILE A 161 4.92 5.37 2.96
C ILE A 161 4.72 4.03 2.27
N ILE A 162 4.65 2.97 3.06
CA ILE A 162 4.35 1.63 2.59
C ILE A 162 2.89 1.33 2.93
N LEU A 163 2.12 0.97 1.91
CA LEU A 163 0.81 0.36 2.06
C LEU A 163 0.96 -1.15 1.84
N THR A 164 0.66 -1.94 2.87
CA THR A 164 0.52 -3.40 2.75
C THR A 164 -0.94 -3.82 2.86
N VAL A 165 -1.40 -4.70 1.98
CA VAL A 165 -2.74 -5.28 1.99
C VAL A 165 -2.63 -6.81 1.98
N GLY A 166 -3.15 -7.47 3.01
CA GLY A 166 -3.09 -8.94 3.16
C GLY A 166 -3.88 -9.49 4.34
#